data_AF-A0A9P1IP53-F1
#
_entry.id   AF-A0A9P1IP53-F1
#
_cell.length_a   1.000
_cell.length_b   1.000
_cell.length_c   1.000
_cell.angle_alpha   90.00
_cell.angle_beta   90.00
_cell.angle_gamma   90.00
#
_symmetry.space_group_name_H-M   'P 1'
#
loop_
_entity.id
_entity.type
_entity.pdbx_description
1 polymer ?
#
loop_
_entity_poly.entity_id
_entity_poly.type
_entity_poly.pdbx_seq_one_letter_code
_entity_poly.pdbx_strand_id
1 'polypeptide(L)'
;MSQRSPIVIKILDETRDLIRNLMQVPKDFEILFMQGGATAQFSAIPMNLKSSKSHADYFITGRWSQKAAEEAEKYLTVHKVFEPSPDFSKIPEESLWSFTISENSAYTYYCANETVHGVEFLAPKSKSLLVADVSSCFLAKPFDFKNHALQCVS
;
A
#
# COMPACT_ATOMS: atom_id res chain seq x y z
N MET A 1 -8.47 13.79 28.38
CA MET A 1 -9.10 12.46 28.21
C MET A 1 -8.00 11.43 28.02
N SER A 2 -8.03 10.27 28.69
CA SER A 2 -6.95 9.28 28.62
C SER A 2 -7.21 8.25 27.52
N GLN A 3 -6.18 7.87 26.75
CA GLN A 3 -6.24 6.79 25.74
C GLN A 3 -6.60 5.43 26.37
N ARG A 4 -6.35 5.26 27.67
CA ARG A 4 -6.68 4.04 28.41
C ARG A 4 -8.05 4.09 29.08
N SER A 5 -8.80 5.18 28.89
CA SER A 5 -10.12 5.30 29.51
C SER A 5 -11.11 4.35 28.82
N PRO A 6 -12.08 3.75 29.55
CA PRO A 6 -13.05 2.83 28.97
C PRO A 6 -13.81 3.41 27.78
N ILE A 7 -14.06 4.72 27.78
CA ILE A 7 -14.77 5.39 26.69
C ILE A 7 -13.94 5.44 25.40
N VAL A 8 -12.63 5.69 25.48
CA VAL A 8 -11.76 5.71 24.29
C VAL A 8 -11.56 4.30 23.75
N ILE A 9 -11.38 3.32 24.63
CA ILE A 9 -11.27 1.91 24.24
C ILE A 9 -12.54 1.48 23.49
N LYS A 10 -13.72 1.80 24.04
CA LYS A 10 -15.01 1.50 23.41
C LYS A 10 -15.13 2.11 22.00
N ILE A 11 -14.75 3.38 21.83
CA ILE A 11 -14.78 4.04 20.51
C ILE A 11 -13.85 3.33 19.51
N LEU A 12 -12.64 2.97 19.94
CA LEU A 12 -11.67 2.27 19.08
C LEU A 12 -12.16 0.88 18.68
N ASP A 13 -12.74 0.13 19.62
CA ASP A 13 -13.26 -1.21 19.37
C ASP A 13 -14.48 -1.16 18.45
N GLU A 14 -15.42 -0.26 18.68
CA GLU A 14 -16.57 -0.05 17.78
C GLU A 14 -16.12 0.34 16.37
N THR A 15 -15.12 1.23 16.24
CA THR A 15 -14.57 1.62 14.94
C THR A 15 -13.92 0.44 14.23
N ARG A 16 -13.15 -0.37 14.96
CA ARG A 16 -12.50 -1.58 14.41
C ARG A 16 -13.52 -2.59 13.92
N ASP A 17 -14.58 -2.83 14.70
CA ASP A 17 -15.66 -3.74 14.34
C ASP A 17 -16.43 -3.26 13.12
N LEU A 18 -16.70 -1.95 13.03
CA LEU A 18 -17.34 -1.35 11.84
C LEU A 18 -16.49 -1.56 10.59
N ILE A 19 -15.18 -1.27 10.65
CA ILE A 19 -14.27 -1.49 9.51
C ILE A 19 -14.24 -2.98 9.13
N ARG A 20 -14.08 -3.85 10.13
CA ARG A 20 -14.04 -5.31 9.92
C ARG A 20 -15.30 -5.82 9.23
N ASN A 21 -16.47 -5.36 9.66
CA ASN A 21 -17.76 -5.75 9.09
C ASN A 21 -17.99 -5.16 7.70
N LEU A 22 -17.76 -3.87 7.50
CA LEU A 22 -18.01 -3.17 6.23
C LEU A 22 -17.12 -3.68 5.11
N MET A 23 -15.84 -3.92 5.41
CA MET A 23 -14.87 -4.39 4.42
C MET A 23 -14.75 -5.91 4.36
N GLN A 24 -15.44 -6.63 5.26
CA GLN A 24 -15.33 -8.08 5.41
C GLN A 24 -13.87 -8.52 5.67
N VAL A 25 -13.17 -7.79 6.55
CA VAL A 25 -11.76 -8.04 6.86
C VAL A 25 -11.61 -9.42 7.50
N PRO A 26 -10.82 -10.35 6.90
CA PRO A 26 -10.59 -11.68 7.44
C PRO A 26 -9.96 -11.67 8.83
N LYS A 27 -10.17 -12.75 9.61
CA LYS A 27 -9.70 -12.83 11.02
C LYS A 27 -8.18 -12.84 11.17
N ASP A 28 -7.46 -13.23 10.12
CA ASP A 28 -6.00 -13.25 10.04
C ASP A 28 -5.38 -11.91 9.63
N PHE A 29 -6.22 -10.88 9.40
CA PHE A 29 -5.77 -9.49 9.20
C PHE A 29 -5.99 -8.65 10.45
N GLU A 30 -4.96 -7.89 10.80
CA GLU A 30 -5.01 -6.90 11.88
C GLU A 30 -5.38 -5.51 11.37
N ILE A 31 -6.15 -4.77 12.17
CA ILE A 31 -6.54 -3.38 11.87
C ILE A 31 -5.82 -2.46 12.86
N LEU A 32 -4.89 -1.66 12.34
CA LEU A 32 -4.08 -0.74 13.12
C LEU A 32 -4.51 0.71 12.86
N PHE A 33 -4.70 1.48 13.93
CA PHE A 33 -4.89 2.93 13.86
C PHE A 33 -3.56 3.61 14.16
N MET A 34 -2.98 4.27 13.16
CA MET A 34 -1.63 4.85 13.24
C MET A 34 -1.65 6.34 12.94
N GLN A 35 -0.72 7.08 13.55
CA GLN A 35 -0.51 8.50 13.27
C GLN A 35 0.50 8.69 12.12
N GLY A 36 0.61 9.93 11.63
CA GLY A 36 1.61 10.32 10.63
C GLY A 36 1.14 10.25 9.17
N GLY A 37 -0.07 9.72 8.91
CA GLY A 37 -0.66 9.65 7.58
C GLY A 37 0.13 8.78 6.58
N ALA A 38 -0.21 8.86 5.29
CA ALA A 38 0.39 8.06 4.23
C ALA A 38 1.91 8.23 4.18
N THR A 39 2.40 9.46 4.33
CA THR A 39 3.84 9.74 4.26
C THR A 39 4.63 8.99 5.33
N ALA A 40 4.10 8.87 6.55
CA ALA A 40 4.75 8.05 7.57
C ALA A 40 4.68 6.56 7.23
N GLN A 41 3.60 6.11 6.61
CA GLN A 41 3.47 4.72 6.13
C GLN A 41 4.45 4.41 4.99
N PHE A 42 4.77 5.37 4.12
CA PHE A 42 5.78 5.19 3.07
C PHE A 42 7.14 4.79 3.64
N SER A 43 7.49 5.28 4.84
CA SER A 43 8.68 4.83 5.59
C SER A 43 8.42 3.54 6.39
N ALA A 44 7.24 3.42 7.02
CA ALA A 44 6.93 2.29 7.89
C ALA A 44 6.86 0.96 7.13
N ILE A 45 6.34 0.95 5.91
CA ILE A 45 6.21 -0.24 5.06
C ILE A 45 7.57 -0.91 4.82
N PRO A 46 8.59 -0.25 4.22
CA PRO A 46 9.89 -0.89 4.02
C PRO A 46 10.57 -1.25 5.34
N MET A 47 10.44 -0.44 6.39
CA MET A 47 11.04 -0.76 7.70
C MET A 47 10.48 -2.05 8.32
N ASN A 48 9.21 -2.37 8.10
CA ASN A 48 8.56 -3.55 8.67
C ASN A 48 8.55 -4.76 7.73
N LEU A 49 8.43 -4.55 6.41
CA LEU A 49 8.24 -5.64 5.44
C LEU A 49 9.54 -6.11 4.77
N LYS A 50 10.61 -5.29 4.77
CA LYS A 50 11.88 -5.64 4.12
C LYS A 50 12.47 -6.95 4.65
N SER A 51 12.38 -7.21 5.96
CA SER A 51 13.02 -8.37 6.61
C SER A 51 14.50 -8.48 6.20
N SER A 52 14.97 -9.66 5.78
CA SER A 52 16.33 -9.91 5.27
C SER A 52 16.52 -9.57 3.78
N LYS A 53 15.44 -9.17 3.08
CA LYS A 53 15.49 -8.84 1.65
C LYS A 53 16.01 -7.42 1.44
N SER A 54 16.43 -7.09 0.23
CA SER A 54 17.04 -5.79 -0.06
C SER A 54 16.33 -4.99 -1.14
N HIS A 55 15.30 -5.55 -1.78
CA HIS A 55 14.59 -4.95 -2.90
C HIS A 55 13.08 -4.95 -2.68
N ALA A 56 12.37 -4.01 -3.31
CA ALA A 56 10.92 -4.03 -3.45
C ALA A 56 10.52 -3.48 -4.82
N ASP A 57 9.45 -4.03 -5.41
CA ASP A 57 8.93 -3.59 -6.70
C ASP A 57 7.89 -2.48 -6.50
N TYR A 58 7.95 -1.44 -7.33
CA TYR A 58 7.04 -0.30 -7.27
C TYR A 58 6.40 -0.05 -8.63
N PHE A 59 5.06 -0.01 -8.63
CA PHE A 59 4.25 0.52 -9.71
C PHE A 59 4.11 2.03 -9.52
N ILE A 60 4.89 2.81 -10.26
CA ILE A 60 4.84 4.27 -10.23
C ILE A 60 3.86 4.76 -11.31
N THR A 61 2.64 5.06 -10.90
CA THR A 61 1.55 5.49 -11.79
C THR A 61 1.13 6.95 -11.55
N GLY A 62 1.78 7.64 -10.61
CA GLY A 62 1.48 9.03 -10.30
C GLY A 62 2.34 9.61 -9.16
N ARG A 63 1.83 10.66 -8.52
CA ARG A 63 2.59 11.46 -7.55
C ARG A 63 2.79 10.72 -6.23
N TRP A 64 1.81 9.96 -5.79
CA TRP A 64 1.84 9.30 -4.48
C TRP A 64 2.71 8.04 -4.51
N SER A 65 2.55 7.20 -5.54
CA SER A 65 3.43 6.06 -5.78
C SER A 65 4.88 6.49 -6.01
N GLN A 66 5.13 7.61 -6.72
CA GLN A 66 6.47 8.18 -6.86
C GLN A 66 7.05 8.57 -5.50
N LYS A 67 6.31 9.31 -4.67
CA LYS A 67 6.77 9.68 -3.32
C LYS A 67 7.02 8.47 -2.43
N ALA A 68 6.18 7.44 -2.52
CA ALA A 68 6.35 6.21 -1.77
C ALA A 68 7.63 5.47 -2.18
N ALA A 69 7.95 5.44 -3.48
CA ALA A 69 9.20 4.90 -4.00
C ALA A 69 10.42 5.71 -3.51
N GLU A 70 10.40 7.03 -3.68
CA GLU A 70 11.47 7.93 -3.21
C GLU A 70 11.74 7.80 -1.70
N GLU A 71 10.68 7.64 -0.90
CA GLU A 71 10.83 7.43 0.54
C GLU A 71 11.41 6.04 0.86
N ALA A 72 11.01 5.01 0.13
CA ALA A 72 11.47 3.64 0.33
C ALA A 72 12.94 3.43 -0.04
N GLU A 73 13.48 4.22 -0.97
CA GLU A 73 14.91 4.21 -1.34
C GLU A 73 15.85 4.49 -0.16
N LYS A 74 15.36 5.11 0.92
CA LYS A 74 16.13 5.30 2.16
C LYS A 74 16.40 3.99 2.91
N TYR A 75 15.62 2.95 2.65
CA TYR A 75 15.61 1.71 3.44
C TYR A 75 15.95 0.48 2.61
N LEU A 76 15.67 0.46 1.31
CA LEU A 76 15.91 -0.66 0.40
C LEU A 76 16.12 -0.17 -1.04
N THR A 77 16.52 -1.07 -1.93
CA THR A 77 16.62 -0.78 -3.36
C THR A 77 15.24 -0.88 -4.01
N VAL A 78 14.71 0.25 -4.48
CA VAL A 78 13.45 0.27 -5.22
C VAL A 78 13.69 -0.15 -6.66
N HIS A 79 12.91 -1.13 -7.11
CA HIS A 79 12.83 -1.51 -8.51
C HIS A 79 11.53 -0.98 -9.12
N LYS A 80 11.64 -0.16 -10.15
CA LYS A 80 10.48 0.33 -10.89
C LYS A 80 10.05 -0.75 -11.87
N VAL A 81 8.79 -1.17 -11.82
CA VAL A 81 8.30 -2.25 -12.70
C VAL A 81 8.28 -1.85 -14.18
N PHE A 82 8.21 -0.54 -14.42
CA PHE A 82 8.40 0.09 -15.71
C PHE A 82 8.89 1.53 -15.48
N GLU A 83 9.42 2.16 -16.53
CA GLU A 83 9.72 3.59 -16.47
C GLU A 83 8.41 4.40 -16.59
N PRO A 84 8.06 5.23 -15.59
CA PRO A 84 6.84 6.04 -15.65
C PRO A 84 6.92 7.11 -16.74
N SER A 85 5.80 7.44 -17.38
CA SER A 85 5.77 8.60 -18.27
C SER A 85 6.01 9.89 -17.47
N PRO A 86 6.68 10.91 -18.04
CA PRO A 86 7.03 12.14 -17.31
C PRO A 86 5.83 12.88 -16.69
N ASP A 87 4.65 12.71 -17.28
CA ASP A 87 3.37 13.32 -16.90
C ASP A 87 2.38 12.32 -16.27
N PHE A 88 2.78 11.05 -16.10
CA PHE A 88 1.94 9.94 -15.63
C PHE A 88 0.65 9.72 -16.44
N SER A 89 0.60 10.16 -17.70
CA SER A 89 -0.58 10.00 -18.57
C SER A 89 -0.77 8.59 -19.12
N LYS A 90 0.23 7.71 -19.00
CA LYS A 90 0.21 6.36 -19.57
C LYS A 90 0.81 5.34 -18.63
N ILE A 91 0.14 4.20 -18.54
CA ILE A 91 0.66 2.97 -17.96
C ILE A 91 1.01 2.05 -19.14
N PRO A 92 2.24 1.55 -19.25
CA PRO A 92 2.62 0.61 -20.31
C PRO A 92 1.80 -0.69 -20.24
N GLU A 93 1.65 -1.36 -21.38
CA GLU A 93 1.06 -2.70 -21.46
C GLU A 93 1.76 -3.70 -20.52
N GLU A 94 1.02 -4.66 -19.97
CA GLU A 94 1.54 -5.63 -19.00
C GLU A 94 2.74 -6.44 -19.53
N SER A 95 2.84 -6.63 -20.85
CA SER A 95 3.96 -7.31 -21.50
C SER A 95 5.30 -6.57 -21.39
N LEU A 96 5.26 -5.27 -21.08
CA LEU A 96 6.43 -4.42 -20.85
C LEU A 96 6.79 -4.31 -19.36
N TRP A 97 5.97 -4.88 -18.47
CA TRP A 97 6.25 -4.87 -17.04
C TRP A 97 7.39 -5.84 -16.75
N SER A 98 8.47 -5.29 -16.21
CA SER A 98 9.61 -6.05 -15.75
C SER A 98 9.58 -6.04 -14.23
N PHE A 99 9.31 -7.18 -13.62
CA PHE A 99 9.47 -7.34 -12.17
C PHE A 99 10.93 -7.67 -11.86
N THR A 100 11.39 -7.43 -10.64
CA THR A 100 12.65 -8.06 -10.23
C THR A 100 12.50 -9.57 -10.35
N ILE A 101 13.26 -10.19 -11.26
CA ILE A 101 13.22 -11.64 -11.51
C ILE A 101 13.63 -12.44 -10.27
N SER A 102 14.32 -11.81 -9.31
CA SER A 102 14.66 -12.47 -8.06
C SER A 102 13.40 -12.69 -7.22
N GLU A 103 13.18 -13.91 -6.76
CA GLU A 103 12.21 -14.28 -5.71
C GLU A 103 12.41 -13.53 -4.36
N ASN A 104 13.36 -12.58 -4.33
CA ASN A 104 13.82 -11.80 -3.19
C ASN A 104 13.23 -10.39 -3.10
N SER A 105 12.26 -10.00 -3.93
CA SER A 105 11.49 -8.78 -3.66
C SER A 105 10.74 -8.94 -2.33
N ALA A 106 10.87 -7.98 -1.43
CA ALA A 106 10.21 -7.98 -0.13
C ALA A 106 8.70 -7.86 -0.29
N TYR A 107 8.29 -6.95 -1.15
CA TYR A 107 6.91 -6.68 -1.50
C TYR A 107 6.84 -5.98 -2.86
N THR A 108 5.64 -6.00 -3.44
CA THR A 108 5.23 -5.17 -4.56
C THR A 108 4.30 -4.09 -4.04
N TYR A 109 4.56 -2.84 -4.38
CA TYR A 109 3.75 -1.70 -3.97
C TYR A 109 3.05 -1.06 -5.18
N TYR A 110 1.80 -0.65 -4.98
CA TYR A 110 1.09 0.22 -5.90
C TYR A 110 0.17 1.20 -5.17
N CYS A 111 -0.13 2.33 -5.82
CA CYS A 111 -1.20 3.24 -5.40
C CYS A 111 -2.44 2.94 -6.25
N ALA A 112 -3.56 2.59 -5.59
CA ALA A 112 -4.79 2.21 -6.27
C ALA A 112 -5.50 3.38 -6.94
N ASN A 113 -5.31 4.61 -6.43
CA ASN A 113 -5.89 5.81 -7.03
C ASN A 113 -4.99 7.04 -6.81
N GLU A 114 -4.42 7.54 -7.90
CA GLU A 114 -3.53 8.70 -7.95
C GLU A 114 -4.34 9.99 -8.13
N THR A 115 -4.66 10.66 -7.02
CA THR A 115 -5.58 11.81 -7.01
C THR A 115 -5.12 13.02 -7.81
N VAL A 116 -3.81 13.22 -7.96
CA VAL A 116 -3.25 14.38 -8.69
C VAL A 116 -3.44 14.21 -10.20
N HIS A 117 -3.35 12.99 -10.70
CA HIS A 117 -3.37 12.70 -12.14
C HIS A 117 -4.67 12.02 -12.60
N GLY A 118 -5.55 11.63 -11.66
CA GLY A 118 -6.80 10.94 -11.98
C GLY A 118 -6.60 9.53 -12.53
N VAL A 119 -5.55 8.83 -12.08
CA VAL A 119 -5.22 7.47 -12.53
C VAL A 119 -5.65 6.46 -11.48
N GLU A 120 -6.65 5.65 -11.79
CA GLU A 120 -7.02 4.49 -10.99
C GLU A 120 -6.27 3.25 -11.50
N PHE A 121 -5.58 2.53 -10.61
CA PHE A 121 -4.80 1.35 -10.94
C PHE A 121 -5.41 0.09 -10.33
N LEU A 122 -5.57 -0.93 -11.16
CA LEU A 122 -6.03 -2.25 -10.72
C LEU A 122 -4.87 -3.02 -10.08
N ALA A 123 -5.20 -3.86 -9.11
CA ALA A 123 -4.20 -4.66 -8.40
C ALA A 123 -3.39 -5.52 -9.40
N PRO A 124 -2.06 -5.37 -9.45
CA PRO A 124 -1.23 -6.19 -10.33
C PRO A 124 -1.09 -7.60 -9.76
N LYS A 125 -0.81 -8.57 -10.63
CA LYS A 125 -0.37 -9.89 -10.17
C LYS A 125 1.05 -9.78 -9.63
N SER A 126 1.25 -10.18 -8.38
CA SER A 126 2.56 -10.18 -7.72
C SER A 126 2.92 -11.58 -7.22
N LYS A 127 4.22 -11.91 -7.26
CA LYS A 127 4.77 -13.12 -6.63
C LYS A 127 5.25 -12.89 -5.19
N SER A 128 5.46 -11.63 -4.81
CA SER A 128 5.80 -11.18 -3.45
C SER A 128 4.55 -10.64 -2.75
N LEU A 129 4.69 -10.27 -1.46
CA LEU A 129 3.63 -9.61 -0.70
C LEU A 129 3.13 -8.39 -1.47
N LEU A 130 1.81 -8.27 -1.67
CA LEU A 130 1.23 -7.11 -2.37
C LEU A 130 0.75 -6.08 -1.36
N VAL A 131 1.22 -4.84 -1.54
CA VAL A 131 0.90 -3.68 -0.71
C VAL A 131 0.13 -2.67 -1.56
N ALA A 132 -1.04 -2.27 -1.09
CA ALA A 132 -1.91 -1.30 -1.77
C ALA A 132 -2.06 -0.03 -0.92
N ASP A 133 -1.68 1.11 -1.48
CA ASP A 133 -2.16 2.40 -0.98
C ASP A 133 -3.52 2.73 -1.60
N VAL A 134 -4.53 2.74 -0.74
CA VAL A 134 -5.93 3.00 -1.12
C VAL A 134 -6.45 4.28 -0.49
N SER A 135 -5.58 5.18 -0.03
CA SER A 135 -5.96 6.34 0.79
C SER A 135 -7.11 7.17 0.20
N SER A 136 -7.14 7.32 -1.13
CA SER A 136 -8.14 8.12 -1.84
C SER A 136 -9.34 7.32 -2.38
N CYS A 137 -9.37 6.00 -2.19
CA CYS A 137 -10.45 5.12 -2.61
C CYS A 137 -10.84 4.10 -1.51
N PHE A 138 -10.45 4.37 -0.26
CA PHE A 138 -10.79 3.54 0.88
C PHE A 138 -12.31 3.50 1.07
N LEU A 139 -12.87 2.30 1.26
CA LEU A 139 -14.31 2.02 1.31
C LEU A 139 -15.10 2.35 0.02
N ALA A 140 -14.46 2.75 -1.08
CA ALA A 140 -15.17 3.03 -2.33
C ALA A 140 -15.62 1.75 -3.08
N LYS A 141 -14.93 0.63 -2.84
CA LYS A 141 -15.19 -0.68 -3.47
C LYS A 141 -14.71 -1.82 -2.56
N PRO A 142 -15.19 -3.07 -2.77
CA PRO A 142 -14.67 -4.24 -2.07
C PRO A 142 -13.16 -4.38 -2.25
N PHE A 143 -12.47 -4.85 -1.21
CA PHE A 143 -11.02 -5.08 -1.23
C PHE A 143 -10.69 -6.57 -1.19
N ASP A 144 -9.72 -6.99 -1.99
CA ASP A 144 -9.29 -8.38 -2.06
C ASP A 144 -8.19 -8.69 -1.03
N PHE A 145 -8.60 -9.05 0.18
CA PHE A 145 -7.68 -9.45 1.25
C PHE A 145 -6.92 -10.76 0.96
N LYS A 146 -7.37 -11.58 0.00
CA LYS A 146 -6.71 -12.87 -0.28
C LYS A 146 -5.37 -12.68 -0.98
N ASN A 147 -5.29 -11.70 -1.89
CA ASN A 147 -4.09 -11.46 -2.69
C ASN A 147 -3.22 -10.30 -2.16
N HIS A 148 -3.69 -9.57 -1.14
CA HIS A 148 -2.95 -8.45 -0.54
C HIS A 148 -2.41 -8.82 0.83
N ALA A 149 -1.19 -8.41 1.13
CA ALA A 149 -0.63 -8.56 2.47
C ALA A 149 -0.91 -7.32 3.35
N LEU A 150 -1.02 -6.14 2.73
CA LEU A 150 -1.20 -4.88 3.43
C LEU A 150 -2.05 -3.91 2.61
N GLN A 151 -3.02 -3.29 3.28
CA GLN A 151 -3.80 -2.17 2.79
C GLN A 151 -3.45 -0.93 3.62
N CYS A 152 -2.92 0.11 2.97
CA CYS A 152 -2.57 1.36 3.61
C CYS A 152 -3.61 2.45 3.30
N VAL A 153 -3.96 3.23 4.31
CA VAL A 153 -4.93 4.32 4.25
C VAL A 153 -4.36 5.51 5.02
N SER A 154 -4.52 6.71 4.48
CA SER A 154 -4.21 7.98 5.15
C SER A 154 -5.40 8.87 5.37
#